data_AF-A0A7X7BZF4-F1
#
_entry.id   AF-A0A7X7BZF4-F1
#
_cell.length_a   1.000
_cell.length_b   1.000
_cell.length_c   1.000
_cell.angle_alpha   90.00
_cell.angle_beta   90.00
_cell.angle_gamma   90.00
#
_symmetry.space_group_name_H-M   'P 1'
#
loop_
_entity.id
_entity.type
_entity.pdbx_description
1 polymer ?
#
loop_
_entity_poly.entity_id
_entity_poly.type
_entity_poly.pdbx_seq_one_letter_code
_entity_poly.pdbx_strand_id
1 'polypeptide(L)' 'MAKIDLTKYGIMNVGTITHNPSYDELYEAEMDPSLTGFDKGVVTELGAVNVMTGVYT' A
#
# COMPACT_ATOMS: atom_id res chain seq x y z
N MET A 1 1.47 21.34 7.88
CA MET A 1 1.24 19.94 8.32
C MET A 1 2.26 19.60 9.39
N ALA A 2 1.87 18.88 10.45
CA ALA A 2 2.81 18.44 11.47
C ALA A 2 3.74 17.37 10.88
N LYS A 3 5.04 17.44 11.21
CA LYS A 3 6.00 16.40 10.83
C LYS A 3 5.61 15.10 11.56
N ILE A 4 5.28 14.06 10.80
CA ILE A 4 4.96 12.75 11.37
C ILE A 4 6.26 12.16 11.92
N ASP A 5 6.32 12.01 13.23
CA ASP A 5 7.43 11.37 13.91
C ASP A 5 7.04 9.96 14.31
N LEU A 6 7.66 8.96 13.67
CA LEU A 6 7.46 7.54 13.95
C LEU A 6 8.50 6.99 14.95
N THR A 7 9.53 7.78 15.31
CA THR A 7 10.60 7.33 16.22
C THR A 7 10.08 7.05 17.62
N LYS A 8 9.01 7.75 18.04
CA LYS A 8 8.27 7.46 19.28
C LYS A 8 7.68 6.05 19.36
N TYR A 9 7.53 5.37 18.21
CA TYR A 9 7.06 3.99 18.13
C TYR A 9 8.20 3.00 17.82
N GLY A 10 9.46 3.47 17.82
CA GLY A 10 10.63 2.65 17.54
C GLY A 10 10.91 2.43 16.06
N ILE A 11 10.19 3.09 15.14
CA ILE A 11 10.43 2.96 13.69
C ILE A 11 11.53 3.95 13.29
N MET A 12 12.66 3.41 12.87
CA MET A 12 13.86 4.16 12.48
C MET A 12 14.11 4.03 10.97
N ASN A 13 14.87 4.96 10.39
CA ASN A 13 15.26 4.94 8.96
C ASN A 13 14.08 4.84 7.98
N VAL A 14 13.00 5.57 8.27
CA VAL A 14 11.83 5.63 7.41
C VAL A 14 12.21 6.32 6.10
N GLY A 15 11.95 5.68 4.96
CA GLY A 15 12.16 6.26 3.63
C GLY A 15 11.10 7.31 3.31
N THR A 16 9.99 6.88 2.73
CA THR A 16 8.87 7.75 2.34
C THR A 16 7.69 7.55 3.29
N ILE A 17 7.05 8.65 3.69
CA ILE A 17 5.80 8.64 4.45
C ILE A 17 4.69 9.17 3.55
N THR A 18 3.77 8.28 3.17
CA THR A 18 2.52 8.63 2.49
C THR A 18 1.42 8.68 3.54
N HIS A 19 0.80 9.84 3.77
CA HIS A 19 -0.20 10.03 4.81
C HIS A 19 -1.51 10.56 4.22
N ASN A 20 -2.62 9.90 4.53
CA ASN A 20 -3.93 10.10 3.90
C ASN A 20 -3.84 10.07 2.35
N PRO A 21 -3.32 8.98 1.76
CA PRO A 21 -3.35 8.82 0.31
C PRO A 21 -4.80 8.87 -0.19
N SER A 22 -4.97 9.47 -1.36
CA SER A 22 -6.20 9.40 -2.13
C SER A 22 -6.43 8.00 -2.70
N TYR A 23 -7.66 7.70 -3.12
CA TYR A 23 -7.98 6.42 -3.77
C TYR A 23 -7.19 6.22 -5.06
N ASP A 24 -6.94 7.29 -5.83
CA ASP A 24 -6.16 7.21 -7.06
C ASP A 24 -4.70 6.84 -6.77
N GLU A 25 -4.10 7.45 -5.75
CA GLU A 25 -2.73 7.11 -5.31
C GLU A 25 -2.63 5.66 -4.81
N LEU A 26 -3.65 5.16 -4.11
CA LEU A 26 -3.71 3.76 -3.68
C LEU A 26 -3.82 2.82 -4.87
N TYR A 27 -4.71 3.12 -5.81
CA TYR A 27 -4.89 2.31 -7.02
C TYR A 27 -3.59 2.20 -7.82
N GLU A 28 -2.91 3.32 -8.08
CA GLU A 28 -1.63 3.32 -8.80
C GLU A 28 -0.55 2.53 -8.06
N ALA A 29 -0.49 2.66 -6.72
CA ALA A 29 0.46 1.91 -5.91
C ALA A 29 0.20 0.39 -5.94
N GLU A 30 -1.07 -0.03 -5.88
CA GLU A 30 -1.46 -1.45 -5.92
C GLU A 30 -1.26 -2.09 -7.31
N MET A 31 -1.25 -1.28 -8.38
CA MET A 31 -1.04 -1.71 -9.77
C MET A 31 0.43 -1.70 -10.21
N ASP A 32 1.37 -1.38 -9.31
CA ASP A 32 2.79 -1.35 -9.64
C ASP A 32 3.27 -2.74 -10.16
N PRO A 33 3.83 -2.81 -11.38
CA PRO A 33 4.23 -4.07 -12.00
C PRO A 33 5.40 -4.77 -11.29
N SER A 34 6.10 -4.08 -10.39
CA SER A 34 7.16 -4.63 -9.56
C SER A 34 6.65 -5.43 -8.35
N LEU A 35 5.36 -5.32 -8.01
CA LEU A 35 4.75 -6.04 -6.91
C LEU A 35 4.68 -7.54 -7.18
N THR A 36 5.00 -8.32 -6.15
CA THR A 36 5.05 -9.79 -6.22
C THR A 36 4.40 -10.41 -4.99
N GLY A 37 4.03 -11.70 -5.08
CA GLY A 37 3.41 -12.40 -3.97
C GLY A 37 2.04 -11.84 -3.60
N PHE A 38 1.86 -11.53 -2.31
CA PHE A 38 0.58 -11.10 -1.73
C PHE A 38 0.32 -9.60 -1.85
N ASP A 39 1.34 -8.81 -2.19
CA ASP A 39 1.22 -7.37 -2.35
C ASP A 39 0.63 -7.01 -3.74
N LYS A 40 0.61 -7.95 -4.67
CA LYS A 40 0.17 -7.72 -6.04
C LYS A 40 -1.36 -7.61 -6.13
N GLY A 41 -1.84 -6.43 -6.52
CA GLY A 41 -3.24 -6.20 -6.87
C GLY A 41 -3.60 -6.68 -8.28
N VAL A 42 -4.86 -7.07 -8.47
CA VAL A 42 -5.44 -7.41 -9.78
C VAL A 42 -6.79 -6.72 -9.94
N VAL A 43 -6.99 -6.01 -11.05
CA VAL A 43 -8.29 -5.40 -11.37
C VAL A 43 -9.27 -6.48 -11.83
N THR A 44 -10.41 -6.54 -11.18
CA THR A 44 -11.53 -7.43 -11.52
C THR A 44 -12.34 -6.87 -12.70
N GLU A 45 -13.20 -7.70 -13.29
CA GLU A 45 -14.13 -7.26 -14.35
C GLU A 45 -15.10 -6.16 -13.90
N LEU A 46 -15.31 -6.03 -12.59
CA LEU A 46 -16.16 -4.99 -11.99
C LEU A 46 -15.40 -3.68 -11.71
N GLY A 47 -14.10 -3.61 -12.04
CA GLY A 47 -13.26 -2.43 -11.85
C GLY A 47 -12.70 -2.26 -10.44
N ALA A 48 -12.94 -3.21 -9.52
CA ALA A 48 -12.36 -3.21 -8.17
C ALA A 48 -11.02 -3.95 -8.15
N VAL A 49 -10.10 -3.51 -7.27
CA VAL A 49 -8.83 -4.20 -7.02
C VAL A 49 -9.03 -5.37 -6.06
N ASN A 50 -8.44 -6.51 -6.39
CA ASN A 50 -8.40 -7.71 -5.56
C ASN A 50 -6.95 -8.09 -5.21
N VAL A 51 -6.73 -8.60 -3.99
CA VAL A 51 -5.44 -9.13 -3.52
C VAL A 51 -5.61 -10.54 -2.97
N MET A 52 -4.53 -11.32 -2.93
CA MET A 52 -4.53 -12.67 -2.37
C MET A 52 -3.70 -12.70 -1.09
N THR A 53 -4.27 -13.14 0.03
CA THR A 53 -3.61 -13.18 1.35
C THR A 53 -3.02 -14.55 1.72
N GLY A 54 -3.02 -15.48 0.76
CA GLY A 54 -2.45 -16.81 0.93
C GLY A 54 -3.27 -17.69 1.88
N VAL A 55 -2.61 -18.22 2.91
CA VAL A 55 -3.23 -19.15 3.88
C VAL A 55 -4.07 -18.44 4.95
N TYR A 56 -3.93 -17.12 5.08
CA TYR A 56 -4.66 -16.31 6.04
C TYR A 56 -5.88 -15.68 5.35
N THR A 57 -6.92 -16.49 5.16
CA THR A 57 -8.17 -16.11 4.48
C THR A 57 -9.09 -15.27 5.36
#